data_AF-A0A965UTL8-F1
#
_entry.id   AF-A0A965UTL8-F1
#
_cell.length_a   1.000
_cell.length_b   1.000
_cell.length_c   1.000
_cell.angle_alpha   90.00
_cell.angle_beta   90.00
_cell.angle_gamma   90.00
#
_symmetry.space_group_name_H-M   'P 1'
#
loop_
_entity.id
_entity.type
_entity.pdbx_description
1 polymer ?
#
loop_
_entity_poly.entity_id
_entity_poly.type
_entity_poly.pdbx_seq_one_letter_code
_entity_poly.pdbx_strand_id
1 'polypeptide(L)'
;DVFQHGVESLDDGKLDAKIRKEKTEKEKAEIACSSCGLMFRGRVCPACGTERRGAASNVMSLEGKMEEFGSVKPKDWMSDKRLVWWEIVQISKERKRGDMVAAERFAKAQYKNMFGDWPKLKFHEAIPVEPRLVTVNKVKAQVIKYAKSRRAA
;
A
#
# COMPACT_ATOMS: atom_id res chain seq x y z
N ASP A 1 45.51 50.57 -16.64
CA ASP A 1 45.21 49.88 -17.91
C ASP A 1 43.95 50.26 -18.61
N VAL A 2 42.74 49.85 -18.22
CA VAL A 2 41.54 50.07 -19.07
C VAL A 2 41.26 51.57 -19.37
N PHE A 3 41.55 52.48 -18.44
CA PHE A 3 41.43 53.94 -18.66
C PHE A 3 42.55 54.55 -19.53
N GLN A 4 43.70 53.89 -19.68
CA GLN A 4 44.83 54.36 -20.49
C GLN A 4 44.92 53.66 -21.86
N HIS A 5 44.48 52.40 -21.95
CA HIS A 5 44.58 51.54 -23.14
C HIS A 5 43.22 51.20 -23.77
N GLY A 6 42.10 51.60 -23.15
CA GLY A 6 40.75 51.26 -23.63
C GLY A 6 40.40 49.77 -23.44
N VAL A 7 39.21 49.38 -23.86
CA VAL A 7 38.81 47.97 -23.93
C VAL A 7 39.29 47.42 -25.28
N GLU A 8 40.30 46.54 -25.27
CA GLU A 8 40.97 46.07 -26.50
C GLU A 8 40.11 45.13 -27.35
N SER A 9 39.12 44.46 -26.76
CA SER A 9 38.13 43.68 -27.51
C SER A 9 36.81 43.61 -26.75
N LEU A 10 35.70 43.70 -27.48
CA LEU A 10 34.37 43.37 -26.98
C LEU A 10 34.15 41.87 -27.22
N ASP A 11 33.50 41.18 -26.28
CA ASP A 11 33.19 39.75 -26.42
C ASP A 11 32.39 39.53 -27.72
N ASP A 12 32.87 38.62 -28.58
CA ASP A 12 32.41 38.38 -29.97
C ASP A 12 30.98 37.79 -30.07
N GLY A 13 30.12 38.02 -29.07
CA GLY A 13 28.72 37.56 -29.08
C GLY A 13 28.57 36.04 -29.14
N LYS A 14 29.63 35.25 -28.83
CA LYS A 14 29.59 33.78 -28.90
C LYS A 14 28.53 33.18 -27.97
N LEU A 15 28.12 33.90 -26.93
CA LEU A 15 27.01 33.53 -26.06
C LEU A 15 25.63 33.74 -26.69
N ASP A 16 25.50 34.68 -27.64
CA ASP A 16 24.29 34.93 -28.45
C ASP A 16 24.19 34.04 -29.70
N ALA A 17 25.26 33.31 -30.04
CA ALA A 17 25.29 32.39 -31.19
C ALA A 17 24.41 31.13 -31.03
N LYS A 18 23.85 30.88 -29.83
CA LYS A 18 22.85 29.83 -29.65
C LYS A 18 21.51 30.30 -30.20
N ILE A 19 21.20 29.88 -31.43
CA ILE A 19 19.88 30.02 -32.04
C ILE A 19 18.84 29.43 -31.06
N ARG A 20 18.01 30.30 -30.48
CA ARG A 20 16.90 29.89 -29.63
C ARG A 20 15.95 29.08 -30.51
N LYS A 21 15.78 27.79 -30.20
CA LYS A 21 14.85 26.92 -30.93
C LYS A 21 13.48 27.57 -30.92
N GLU A 22 12.91 27.79 -32.10
CA GLU A 22 11.52 28.20 -32.20
C GLU A 22 10.64 27.11 -31.59
N LYS A 23 9.68 27.54 -30.76
CA LYS A 23 8.68 26.62 -30.21
C LYS A 23 7.96 25.91 -31.35
N THR A 24 7.77 24.61 -31.18
CA THR A 24 7.05 23.78 -32.14
C THR A 24 5.61 24.26 -32.28
N GLU A 25 4.96 24.00 -33.42
CA GLU A 25 3.57 24.42 -33.66
C GLU A 25 2.60 23.86 -32.60
N LYS A 26 2.89 22.67 -32.06
CA LYS A 26 2.14 22.05 -30.97
C LYS A 26 2.21 22.87 -29.68
N GLU A 27 3.40 23.32 -29.30
CA GLU A 27 3.59 24.18 -28.11
C GLU A 27 2.95 25.55 -28.31
N LYS A 28 2.91 26.08 -29.53
CA LYS A 28 2.20 27.33 -29.85
C LYS A 28 0.67 27.15 -29.75
N ALA A 29 0.13 26.02 -30.22
CA ALA A 29 -1.29 25.70 -30.13
C ALA A 29 -1.76 25.50 -28.68
N GLU A 30 -0.95 24.87 -27.82
CA GLU A 30 -1.26 24.67 -26.39
C GLU A 30 -1.25 25.97 -25.56
N ILE A 31 -0.65 27.04 -26.10
CA ILE A 31 -0.60 28.38 -25.49
C ILE A 31 -1.66 29.30 -26.10
N ALA A 32 -2.26 28.94 -27.24
CA ALA A 32 -3.32 29.73 -27.85
C ALA A 32 -4.62 29.62 -27.05
N CYS A 33 -5.31 30.75 -26.89
CA CYS A 33 -6.63 30.77 -26.28
C CYS A 33 -7.65 30.06 -27.17
N SER A 34 -8.38 29.10 -26.61
CA SER A 34 -9.42 28.34 -27.32
C SER A 34 -10.56 29.21 -27.85
N SER A 35 -10.78 30.38 -27.25
CA SER A 35 -11.93 31.25 -27.55
C SER A 35 -11.61 32.35 -28.54
N CYS A 36 -10.42 32.97 -28.45
CA CYS A 36 -10.05 34.14 -29.27
C CYS A 36 -8.73 34.00 -30.02
N GLY A 37 -8.03 32.87 -29.89
CA GLY A 37 -6.75 32.60 -30.58
C GLY A 37 -5.53 33.35 -30.05
N LEU A 38 -5.71 34.30 -29.10
CA LEU A 38 -4.60 35.03 -28.52
C LEU A 38 -3.70 34.11 -27.67
N MET A 39 -2.37 34.25 -27.78
CA MET A 39 -1.44 33.52 -26.93
C MET A 39 -1.53 33.95 -25.46
N PHE A 40 -1.74 32.98 -24.57
CA PHE A 40 -1.75 33.18 -23.12
C PHE A 40 -0.38 33.65 -22.61
N ARG A 41 -0.36 34.76 -21.86
CA ARG A 41 0.82 35.23 -21.09
C ARG A 41 0.73 34.90 -19.59
N GLY A 42 -0.39 34.35 -19.14
CA GLY A 42 -0.68 33.98 -17.75
C GLY A 42 -1.83 32.96 -17.67
N ARG A 43 -2.47 32.83 -16.50
CA ARG A 43 -3.63 31.93 -16.33
C ARG A 43 -4.89 32.41 -17.05
N VAL A 44 -5.13 33.72 -17.09
CA VAL A 44 -6.33 34.32 -17.68
C VAL A 44 -5.96 35.01 -19.00
N CYS A 45 -6.80 34.85 -20.02
CA CYS A 45 -6.61 35.51 -21.30
C CYS A 45 -6.88 37.02 -21.17
N PRO A 46 -5.94 37.91 -21.54
CA PRO A 46 -6.15 39.35 -21.40
C PRO A 46 -7.17 39.93 -22.38
N ALA A 47 -7.54 39.21 -23.44
CA ALA A 47 -8.51 39.70 -24.43
C ALA A 47 -9.96 39.22 -24.19
N CYS A 48 -10.16 37.99 -23.72
CA CYS A 48 -11.50 37.40 -23.58
C CYS A 48 -11.81 36.85 -22.19
N GLY A 49 -10.86 36.91 -21.24
CA GLY A 49 -11.07 36.44 -19.87
C GLY A 49 -11.15 34.92 -19.69
N THR A 50 -11.02 34.12 -20.76
CA THR A 50 -11.02 32.65 -20.63
C THR A 50 -9.80 32.19 -19.83
N GLU A 51 -9.99 31.30 -18.87
CA GLU A 51 -8.90 30.70 -18.08
C GLU A 51 -8.25 29.53 -18.82
N ARG A 52 -6.92 29.45 -18.77
CA ARG A 52 -6.14 28.36 -19.35
C ARG A 52 -6.43 27.08 -18.56
N ARG A 53 -6.96 26.06 -19.22
CA ARG A 53 -7.10 24.71 -18.63
C ARG A 53 -5.71 24.25 -18.19
N GLY A 54 -5.56 23.95 -16.89
CA GLY A 54 -4.31 23.45 -16.34
C GLY A 54 -3.88 22.16 -17.03
N ALA A 55 -2.59 21.82 -16.94
CA ALA A 55 -2.10 20.52 -17.38
C ALA A 55 -2.97 19.45 -16.69
N ALA A 56 -3.68 18.64 -17.49
CA ALA A 56 -4.60 17.64 -16.96
C ALA A 56 -3.82 16.76 -15.98
N SER A 57 -4.19 16.81 -14.70
CA SER A 57 -3.67 15.87 -13.73
C SER A 57 -4.19 14.50 -14.17
N ASN A 58 -3.29 13.55 -14.43
CA ASN A 58 -3.62 12.17 -14.83
C ASN A 58 -4.25 11.38 -13.65
N VAL A 59 -5.20 11.99 -12.94
CA VAL A 59 -5.91 11.37 -11.82
C VAL A 59 -7.12 10.64 -12.39
N MET A 60 -6.95 9.35 -12.61
CA MET A 60 -8.05 8.44 -12.97
C MET A 60 -8.79 8.04 -11.71
N SER A 61 -10.02 8.51 -11.54
CA SER A 61 -10.92 8.03 -10.49
C SER A 61 -11.55 6.72 -10.96
N LEU A 62 -11.03 5.59 -10.47
CA LEU A 62 -11.64 4.27 -10.69
C LEU A 62 -12.73 4.05 -9.64
N GLU A 63 -13.98 3.91 -10.06
CA GLU A 63 -15.10 3.57 -9.18
C GLU A 63 -14.92 2.14 -8.66
N GLY A 64 -14.69 2.00 -7.34
CA GLY A 64 -14.64 0.70 -6.69
C GLY A 64 -16.01 0.04 -6.68
N LYS A 65 -16.13 -1.19 -7.18
CA LYS A 65 -17.35 -1.99 -7.04
C LYS A 65 -17.46 -2.52 -5.61
N MET A 66 -18.61 -2.30 -4.98
CA MET A 66 -18.95 -2.87 -3.68
C MET A 66 -19.52 -4.27 -3.91
N GLU A 67 -18.77 -5.31 -3.57
CA GLU A 67 -19.26 -6.70 -3.61
C GLU A 67 -19.84 -7.09 -2.24
N GLU A 68 -21.05 -7.65 -2.23
CA GLU A 68 -21.59 -8.31 -1.05
C GLU A 68 -20.75 -9.53 -0.72
N PHE A 69 -20.13 -9.55 0.46
CA PHE A 69 -19.53 -10.77 1.01
C PHE A 69 -20.66 -11.77 1.30
N GLY A 70 -20.83 -12.70 0.37
CA GLY A 70 -22.04 -13.49 0.19
C GLY A 70 -22.51 -14.33 1.37
N SER A 71 -23.83 -14.46 1.38
CA SER A 71 -24.75 -15.25 2.21
C SER A 71 -24.64 -16.78 2.03
N VAL A 72 -23.51 -17.29 1.54
CA VAL A 72 -23.21 -18.72 1.57
C VAL A 72 -22.53 -18.95 2.91
N LYS A 73 -23.23 -19.51 3.91
CA LYS A 73 -22.58 -19.88 5.18
C LYS A 73 -21.37 -20.77 4.82
N PRO A 74 -20.11 -20.26 4.88
CA PRO A 74 -18.98 -21.12 4.59
C PRO A 74 -19.05 -22.25 5.61
N LYS A 75 -18.84 -23.48 5.15
CA LYS A 75 -18.76 -24.66 6.01
C LYS A 75 -17.91 -24.26 7.22
N ASP A 76 -18.49 -24.31 8.42
CA ASP A 76 -17.87 -23.72 9.61
C ASP A 76 -16.43 -24.24 9.70
N TRP A 77 -15.45 -23.33 9.65
CA TRP A 77 -14.04 -23.70 9.60
C TRP A 77 -13.62 -24.50 10.85
N MET A 78 -14.44 -24.41 11.92
CA MET A 78 -14.32 -25.15 13.18
C MET A 78 -14.98 -26.54 13.15
N SER A 79 -15.72 -26.90 12.09
CA SER A 79 -16.37 -28.21 11.96
C SER A 79 -15.37 -29.37 12.00
N ASP A 80 -14.20 -29.18 11.39
CA ASP A 80 -13.13 -30.18 11.37
C ASP A 80 -12.13 -29.95 12.53
N LYS A 81 -12.52 -30.43 13.73
CA LYS A 81 -11.73 -30.27 14.97
C LYS A 81 -10.33 -30.85 14.86
N ARG A 82 -10.15 -31.92 14.07
CA ARG A 82 -8.86 -32.59 13.88
C ARG A 82 -7.91 -31.73 13.06
N LEU A 83 -8.41 -31.14 11.97
CA LEU A 83 -7.65 -30.20 11.16
C LEU A 83 -7.24 -28.97 11.99
N VAL A 84 -8.19 -28.37 12.72
CA VAL A 84 -7.92 -27.20 13.58
C VAL A 84 -6.86 -27.53 14.64
N TRP A 85 -6.89 -28.73 15.22
CA TRP A 85 -5.86 -29.17 16.16
C TRP A 85 -4.46 -29.19 15.52
N TRP A 86 -4.33 -29.79 14.33
CA TRP A 86 -3.04 -29.86 13.63
C TRP A 86 -2.48 -28.47 13.30
N GLU A 87 -3.34 -27.56 12.85
CA GLU A 87 -2.97 -26.17 12.57
C GLU A 87 -2.48 -25.44 13.82
N ILE A 88 -3.19 -25.59 14.94
CA ILE A 88 -2.78 -25.01 16.23
C ILE A 88 -1.42 -25.56 16.66
N VAL A 89 -1.16 -26.86 16.46
CA VAL A 89 0.13 -27.47 16.79
C VAL A 89 1.26 -26.84 15.98
N GLN A 90 1.08 -26.63 14.67
CA GLN A 90 2.11 -25.97 13.85
C GLN A 90 2.36 -24.53 14.29
N ILE A 91 1.30 -23.74 14.52
CA ILE A 91 1.41 -22.37 15.04
C ILE A 91 2.17 -22.35 16.39
N SER A 92 1.93 -23.36 17.23
CA SER A 92 2.56 -23.47 18.54
C SER A 92 4.05 -23.77 18.45
N LYS A 93 4.44 -24.69 17.56
CA LYS A 93 5.85 -25.03 17.29
C LYS A 93 6.62 -23.83 16.74
N GLU A 94 6.06 -23.15 15.75
CA GLU A 94 6.59 -21.92 15.15
C GLU A 94 6.82 -20.85 16.24
N ARG A 95 5.79 -20.56 17.03
CA ARG A 95 5.83 -19.52 18.07
C ARG A 95 6.84 -19.80 19.17
N LYS A 96 7.04 -21.07 19.51
CA LYS A 96 7.92 -21.51 20.61
C LYS A 96 9.32 -21.87 20.15
N ARG A 97 9.66 -21.63 18.87
CA ARG A 97 11.01 -21.84 18.31
C ARG A 97 11.54 -23.25 18.59
N GLY A 98 10.66 -24.26 18.53
CA GLY A 98 11.02 -25.66 18.76
C GLY A 98 11.02 -26.14 20.22
N ASP A 99 10.66 -25.32 21.21
CA ASP A 99 10.39 -25.82 22.56
C ASP A 99 9.07 -26.62 22.57
N MET A 100 9.21 -27.95 22.54
CA MET A 100 8.09 -28.88 22.41
C MET A 100 7.16 -28.89 23.63
N VAL A 101 7.70 -28.72 24.84
CA VAL A 101 6.89 -28.75 26.07
C VAL A 101 6.09 -27.46 26.19
N ALA A 102 6.70 -26.31 25.92
CA ALA A 102 5.99 -25.04 25.90
C ALA A 102 4.99 -24.97 24.73
N ALA A 103 5.31 -25.56 23.58
CA ALA A 103 4.42 -25.63 22.43
C ALA A 103 3.19 -26.48 22.73
N GLU A 104 3.35 -27.64 23.36
CA GLU A 104 2.22 -28.51 23.74
C GLU A 104 1.27 -27.82 24.72
N ARG A 105 1.82 -27.20 25.78
CA ARG A 105 1.03 -26.43 26.75
C ARG A 105 0.25 -25.30 26.10
N PHE A 106 0.90 -24.56 25.21
CA PHE A 106 0.26 -23.48 24.47
C PHE A 106 -0.85 -24.01 23.54
N ALA A 107 -0.58 -25.07 22.76
CA ALA A 107 -1.54 -25.67 21.85
C ALA A 107 -2.80 -26.14 22.57
N LYS A 108 -2.65 -26.89 23.67
CA LYS A 108 -3.78 -27.37 24.49
C LYS A 108 -4.62 -26.20 25.02
N ALA A 109 -3.97 -25.13 25.50
CA ALA A 109 -4.68 -23.95 26.01
C ALA A 109 -5.47 -23.22 24.90
N GLN A 110 -4.89 -23.04 23.70
CA GLN A 110 -5.60 -22.41 22.59
C GLN A 110 -6.79 -23.26 22.14
N TYR A 111 -6.62 -24.58 22.02
CA TYR A 111 -7.71 -25.49 21.66
C TYR A 111 -8.87 -25.42 22.67
N LYS A 112 -8.57 -25.45 23.97
CA LYS A 112 -9.57 -25.28 25.03
C LYS A 112 -10.28 -23.94 24.95
N ASN A 113 -9.56 -22.86 24.66
CA ASN A 113 -10.17 -21.53 24.49
C ASN A 113 -11.07 -21.42 23.26
N MET A 114 -10.90 -22.29 22.26
CA MET A 114 -11.75 -22.32 21.05
C MET A 114 -12.96 -23.23 21.23
N PHE A 115 -12.77 -24.44 21.75
CA PHE A 115 -13.79 -25.49 21.79
C PHE A 115 -14.37 -25.78 23.18
N GLY A 116 -13.84 -25.19 24.24
CA GLY A 116 -14.24 -25.45 25.64
C GLY A 116 -13.62 -26.72 26.24
N ASP A 117 -13.40 -27.75 25.42
CA ASP A 117 -12.85 -29.04 25.82
C ASP A 117 -11.34 -29.17 25.57
N TRP A 118 -10.70 -30.09 26.29
CA TRP A 118 -9.33 -30.49 25.99
C TRP A 118 -9.26 -31.35 24.71
N PRO A 119 -8.17 -31.25 23.93
CA PRO A 119 -7.99 -32.06 22.75
C PRO A 119 -7.84 -33.53 23.11
N LYS A 120 -8.59 -34.41 22.43
CA LYS A 120 -8.44 -35.88 22.55
C LYS A 120 -7.22 -36.41 21.79
N LEU A 121 -6.72 -35.61 20.84
CA LEU A 121 -5.61 -35.93 19.95
C LEU A 121 -4.28 -35.64 20.64
N LYS A 122 -3.26 -36.47 20.42
CA LYS A 122 -1.92 -36.23 20.96
C LYS A 122 -1.20 -35.16 20.16
N PHE A 123 -0.31 -34.41 20.81
CA PHE A 123 0.49 -33.35 20.20
C PHE A 123 1.52 -33.90 19.19
N HIS A 124 2.14 -35.03 19.50
CA HIS A 124 3.17 -35.64 18.67
C HIS A 124 2.62 -36.33 17.41
N GLU A 125 1.36 -36.73 17.41
CA GLU A 125 0.67 -37.37 16.27
C GLU A 125 0.16 -36.34 15.24
N ALA A 126 0.42 -35.05 15.46
CA ALA A 126 -0.04 -33.99 14.57
C ALA A 126 0.80 -33.93 13.29
N ILE A 127 0.11 -34.01 12.16
CA ILE A 127 0.72 -33.91 10.83
C ILE A 127 1.15 -32.44 10.59
N PRO A 128 2.30 -32.20 9.95
CA PRO A 128 2.66 -30.88 9.43
C PRO A 128 1.63 -30.42 8.39
N VAL A 129 0.88 -29.37 8.72
CA VAL A 129 -0.13 -28.77 7.85
C VAL A 129 0.07 -27.26 7.84
N GLU A 130 -0.03 -26.64 6.67
CA GLU A 130 -0.01 -25.19 6.58
C GLU A 130 -1.26 -24.58 7.25
N PRO A 131 -1.11 -23.74 8.28
CA PRO A 131 -2.26 -23.23 9.02
C PRO A 131 -3.11 -22.28 8.16
N ARG A 132 -4.41 -22.55 8.07
CA ARG A 132 -5.36 -21.59 7.45
C ARG A 132 -5.31 -20.24 8.16
N LEU A 133 -5.49 -19.17 7.39
CA LEU A 133 -5.46 -17.78 7.89
C LEU A 133 -6.49 -17.52 9.01
N VAL A 134 -7.66 -18.15 8.94
CA VAL A 134 -8.70 -18.05 9.98
C VAL A 134 -8.22 -18.58 11.33
N THR A 135 -7.53 -19.71 11.34
CA THR A 135 -6.98 -20.32 12.55
C THR A 135 -5.85 -19.45 13.12
N VAL A 136 -4.96 -18.95 12.26
CA VAL A 136 -3.89 -18.00 12.64
C VAL A 136 -4.48 -16.75 13.30
N ASN A 137 -5.47 -16.13 12.67
CA ASN A 137 -6.12 -14.92 13.19
C ASN A 137 -6.81 -15.18 14.53
N LYS A 138 -7.47 -16.33 14.70
CA LYS A 138 -8.13 -16.68 15.97
C LYS A 138 -7.13 -16.88 17.10
N VAL A 139 -6.03 -17.61 16.86
CA VAL A 139 -4.94 -17.77 17.85
C VAL A 139 -4.32 -16.42 18.19
N LYS A 140 -4.05 -15.57 17.19
CA LYS A 140 -3.53 -14.21 17.39
C LYS A 140 -4.47 -13.38 18.29
N ALA A 141 -5.77 -13.44 18.05
CA ALA A 141 -6.76 -12.74 18.87
C ALA A 141 -6.76 -13.23 20.34
N GLN A 142 -6.66 -14.54 20.57
CA GLN A 142 -6.58 -15.11 21.92
C GLN A 142 -5.30 -14.68 22.65
N VAL A 143 -4.16 -14.67 21.96
CA VAL A 143 -2.88 -14.17 22.50
C VAL A 143 -2.98 -12.70 22.89
N ILE A 144 -3.57 -11.85 22.03
CA ILE A 144 -3.77 -10.43 22.33
C ILE A 144 -4.70 -10.26 23.54
N LYS A 145 -5.80 -11.01 23.60
CA LYS A 145 -6.73 -10.99 24.74
C LYS A 145 -6.02 -11.32 26.05
N TYR A 146 -5.21 -12.38 26.07
CA TYR A 146 -4.43 -12.77 27.24
C TYR A 146 -3.38 -11.72 27.63
N ALA A 147 -2.68 -11.14 26.65
CA ALA A 147 -1.72 -10.07 26.91
C ALA A 147 -2.39 -8.83 27.52
N LYS A 148 -3.59 -8.49 27.05
CA LYS A 148 -4.39 -7.38 27.61
C LYS A 148 -4.90 -7.69 29.00
N SER A 149 -5.41 -8.90 29.26
CA SER A 149 -5.90 -9.28 30.60
C SER A 149 -4.78 -9.25 31.64
N ARG A 150 -3.55 -9.60 31.25
CA ARG A 150 -2.36 -9.51 32.13
C ARG A 150 -1.87 -8.08 32.43
N ARG A 151 -2.28 -7.08 31.65
CA ARG A 151 -1.96 -5.67 31.91
C ARG A 151 -2.99 -4.98 32.80
N ALA A 152 -4.21 -5.52 32.83
CA ALA A 152 -5.31 -5.00 33.63
C ALA A 152 -5.37 -5.62 35.04
N ALA A 153 -4.73 -6.78 35.24
CA ALA A 153 -4.51 -7.42 36.53
C ALA A 153 -3.14 -7.02 37.08
#